data_AF-A0AA35T4J7-F1
#
_entry.id   AF-A0AA35T4J7-F1
#
_cell.length_a   1.000
_cell.length_b   1.000
_cell.length_c   1.000
_cell.angle_alpha   90.00
_cell.angle_beta   90.00
_cell.angle_gamma   90.00
#
_symmetry.space_group_name_H-M   'P 1'
#
loop_
_entity.id
_entity.type
_entity.pdbx_description
1 polymer ?
#
loop_
_entity_poly.entity_id
_entity_poly.type
_entity_poly.pdbx_seq_one_letter_code
_entity_poly.pdbx_strand_id
1 'polypeptide(L)' 'MGIVGFGRIGQVVCRKALAFGFEILACDPFVPAETATKLGGKMVDMPTLLKESDFVTLHSPLIPETRNMIGAAELAS' A
#
# COMPACT_ATOMS: atom_id res chain seq x y z
N MET A 1 0.84 -8.32 -2.37
CA MET A 1 -0.07 -7.60 -1.44
C MET A 1 0.26 -6.12 -1.45
N GLY A 2 -0.74 -5.29 -1.73
CA GLY A 2 -0.68 -3.85 -1.78
C GLY A 2 -1.06 -3.21 -0.44
N ILE A 3 -0.24 -2.27 0.02
CA ILE A 3 -0.44 -1.50 1.26
C ILE A 3 -0.57 -0.02 0.89
N VAL A 4 -1.78 0.53 1.01
CA VAL A 4 -2.05 1.96 0.82
C VAL A 4 -1.94 2.68 2.16
N GLY A 5 -1.05 3.67 2.25
CA GLY A 5 -0.67 4.31 3.51
C GLY A 5 0.41 3.53 4.23
N PHE A 6 1.66 4.01 4.14
CA PHE A 6 2.86 3.34 4.63
C PHE A 6 3.44 3.99 5.90
N GLY A 7 2.54 4.53 6.73
CA GLY A 7 2.83 5.00 8.09
C GLY A 7 3.05 3.84 9.08
N ARG A 8 2.92 4.13 10.38
CA ARG A 8 3.23 3.16 11.45
C ARG A 8 2.49 1.82 11.31
N ILE A 9 1.20 1.85 11.00
CA ILE A 9 0.37 0.64 10.86
C ILE A 9 0.76 -0.14 9.60
N GLY A 10 0.85 0.53 8.44
CA GLY A 10 1.26 -0.11 7.18
C GLY A 10 2.62 -0.79 7.27
N GLN A 11 3.58 -0.19 7.97
CA GLN A 11 4.89 -0.80 8.20
C GLN A 11 4.85 -2.04 9.10
N VAL A 12 3.96 -2.07 10.11
CA VAL A 12 3.75 -3.26 10.94
C VAL A 12 3.11 -4.38 10.13
N VAL A 13 2.13 -4.06 9.28
CA VAL A 13 1.49 -5.02 8.38
C VAL A 13 2.50 -5.58 7.37
N CYS A 14 3.33 -4.72 6.76
CA CYS A 14 4.41 -5.12 5.86
C CYS A 14 5.32 -6.18 6.49
N ARG A 15 5.86 -5.92 7.70
CA ARG A 15 6.73 -6.88 8.40
C ARG A 15 6.04 -8.23 8.67
N LYS A 16 4.76 -8.22 9.02
CA LYS A 16 3.99 -9.45 9.25
C LYS A 16 3.73 -10.19 7.95
N ALA A 17 3.29 -9.49 6.91
CA ALA A 17 2.99 -10.08 5.61
C ALA A 17 4.23 -10.70 4.96
N LEU A 18 5.40 -10.07 5.08
CA LEU A 18 6.67 -10.66 4.63
C LEU A 18 6.98 -12.00 5.32
N ALA A 19 6.66 -12.15 6.61
CA ALA A 19 6.84 -13.41 7.32
C ALA A 19 5.92 -14.54 6.81
N PHE A 20 4.83 -14.18 6.11
CA PHE A 20 3.95 -15.13 5.41
C PHE A 20 4.34 -15.33 3.94
N GLY A 21 5.45 -14.74 3.47
CA GLY A 21 5.94 -14.90 2.10
C GLY A 21 5.24 -14.01 1.06
N PHE A 22 4.53 -12.96 1.48
CA PHE A 22 3.95 -12.01 0.54
C PHE A 22 5.03 -11.14 -0.11
N GLU A 23 4.89 -10.88 -1.41
CA GLU A 23 5.55 -9.75 -2.08
C GLU A 23 4.77 -8.46 -1.76
N ILE A 24 5.48 -7.41 -1.32
CA ILE A 24 4.85 -6.18 -0.81
C ILE A 24 5.04 -5.02 -1.78
N LEU A 25 3.91 -4.48 -2.23
CA LEU A 25 3.82 -3.18 -2.89
C LEU A 25 3.25 -2.16 -1.90
N ALA A 26 3.87 -0.99 -1.80
CA ALA A 26 3.44 0.09 -0.93
C ALA A 26 3.13 1.34 -1.76
N CYS A 27 2.12 2.10 -1.37
CA CYS A 27 1.82 3.41 -1.93
C CYS A 27 1.55 4.42 -0.81
N ASP A 28 2.36 5.46 -0.75
CA ASP A 28 2.20 6.57 0.18
C ASP A 28 2.85 7.84 -0.40
N PRO A 29 2.13 8.97 -0.53
CA PRO A 29 2.66 10.18 -1.13
C PRO A 29 3.60 10.97 -0.20
N PHE A 30 3.62 10.67 1.10
CA PHE A 30 4.37 11.41 2.11
C PHE A 30 5.57 10.63 2.65
N VAL A 31 5.58 9.31 2.53
CA VAL A 31 6.66 8.45 3.01
C VAL A 31 7.71 8.25 1.92
N PRO A 32 9.01 8.48 2.19
CA PRO A 32 10.07 8.24 1.23
C PRO A 32 10.12 6.77 0.78
N ALA A 33 10.33 6.53 -0.52
CA ALA A 33 10.35 5.19 -1.12
C ALA A 33 11.34 4.23 -0.44
N GLU A 34 12.50 4.75 0.01
CA GLU A 34 13.51 3.98 0.75
C GLU A 34 12.96 3.31 2.02
N THR A 35 11.90 3.85 2.61
CA THR A 35 11.28 3.29 3.82
C THR A 35 10.66 1.92 3.54
N ALA A 36 10.04 1.75 2.37
CA ALA A 36 9.51 0.46 1.94
C ALA A 36 10.65 -0.50 1.62
N THR A 37 11.66 -0.05 0.87
CA THR A 37 12.84 -0.85 0.49
C THR A 37 13.57 -1.41 1.72
N LYS A 38 13.80 -0.59 2.75
CA LYS A 38 14.43 -1.01 4.01
C LYS A 38 13.65 -2.09 4.77
N LEU A 39 12.33 -2.14 4.56
CA LEU A 39 11.46 -3.14 5.18
C LEU A 39 11.23 -4.36 4.30
N GLY A 40 11.79 -4.42 3.08
CA GLY A 40 11.60 -5.54 2.15
C GLY A 40 10.39 -5.40 1.23
N GLY A 41 9.76 -4.22 1.17
CA GLY A 41 8.71 -3.89 0.19
C GLY A 41 9.21 -2.96 -0.91
N LYS A 42 8.35 -2.70 -1.90
CA LYS A 42 8.62 -1.78 -3.01
C LYS A 42 7.59 -0.65 -3.02
N MET A 43 8.04 0.61 -3.04
CA MET A 43 7.15 1.76 -3.22
C MET A 43 6.78 1.87 -4.70
N VAL A 44 5.48 1.99 -5.00
CA VAL A 44 4.91 2.13 -6.34
C VAL A 44 3.76 3.14 -6.34
N ASP A 45 3.30 3.54 -7.52
CA ASP A 45 2.08 4.35 -7.65
C ASP A 45 0.80 3.52 -7.43
N MET A 46 -0.31 4.22 -7.22
CA MET A 46 -1.61 3.58 -6.97
C MET A 46 -2.08 2.67 -8.12
N PRO A 47 -2.02 3.08 -9.41
CA PRO A 47 -2.42 2.21 -10.51
C PRO A 47 -1.62 0.89 -10.56
N THR A 48 -0.30 0.96 -10.36
CA THR A 48 0.56 -0.24 -10.31
C THR A 48 0.19 -1.11 -9.12
N LEU A 49 0.00 -0.51 -7.94
CA LEU A 49 -0.38 -1.24 -6.73
C LEU A 49 -1.68 -2.02 -6.93
N LEU A 50 -2.73 -1.38 -7.47
CA LEU A 50 -4.03 -2.02 -7.68
C LEU A 50 -3.94 -3.16 -8.70
N LYS A 51 -3.22 -2.94 -9.81
CA LYS A 51 -3.08 -3.92 -10.89
C LYS A 51 -2.29 -5.16 -10.50
N GLU A 52 -1.24 -5.00 -9.70
CA GLU A 52 -0.30 -6.09 -9.37
C GLU A 52 -0.61 -6.79 -8.03
N SER A 53 -1.57 -6.29 -7.24
CA SER A 53 -1.84 -6.84 -5.90
C SER A 53 -3.01 -7.80 -5.87
N ASP A 54 -2.78 -9.03 -5.40
CA ASP A 54 -3.88 -9.98 -5.10
C ASP A 54 -4.75 -9.55 -3.91
N PHE A 55 -4.15 -8.80 -2.98
CA PHE A 55 -4.80 -8.28 -1.78
C PHE A 55 -4.38 -6.83 -1.57
N VAL A 56 -5.33 -5.96 -1.25
CA VAL A 56 -5.08 -4.54 -0.94
C VAL A 56 -5.59 -4.23 0.47
N THR A 57 -4.77 -3.55 1.26
CA THR A 57 -5.13 -3.05 2.59
C THR A 57 -4.97 -1.54 2.66
N LEU A 58 -5.92 -0.86 3.31
CA LEU A 58 -5.95 0.59 3.46
C LEU A 58 -5.59 0.99 4.90
N HIS A 59 -4.57 1.82 5.03
CA HIS A 59 -4.11 2.42 6.29
C HIS A 59 -3.91 3.93 6.18
N SER A 60 -4.47 4.54 5.13
CA SER A 60 -4.54 5.99 4.98
C SER A 60 -5.56 6.59 5.96
N PRO A 61 -5.31 7.80 6.50
CA PRO A 61 -6.32 8.51 7.29
C PRO A 61 -7.50 8.90 6.40
N LEU A 62 -8.68 9.07 6.98
CA LEU A 62 -9.84 9.63 6.27
C LEU A 62 -9.75 11.15 6.21
N ILE A 63 -9.42 11.68 5.03
CA ILE A 63 -9.34 13.11 4.70
C ILE A 63 -10.04 13.33 3.34
N PRO A 64 -10.31 14.58 2.91
CA PRO A 64 -10.98 14.84 1.63
C PRO A 64 -10.32 14.13 0.44
N GLU A 65 -8.99 14.06 0.42
CA GLU A 65 -8.18 13.47 -0.65
C GLU A 65 -8.25 11.94 -0.68
N THR A 66 -8.54 11.29 0.44
CA THR A 66 -8.61 9.81 0.57
C THR A 66 -10.03 9.29 0.64
N ARG A 67 -11.02 10.19 0.76
CA ARG A 67 -12.44 9.82 0.78
C ARG A 67 -12.84 9.24 -0.58
N ASN A 68 -13.39 8.03 -0.57
CA ASN A 68 -13.77 7.29 -1.78
C ASN A 68 -12.59 7.08 -2.75
N MET A 69 -11.35 7.05 -2.25
CA MET A 69 -10.18 6.83 -3.10
C MET A 69 -10.15 5.45 -3.76
N ILE A 70 -10.91 4.48 -3.24
CA ILE A 70 -11.17 3.19 -3.87
C ILE A 70 -12.65 3.14 -4.22
N GLY A 71 -12.98 3.47 -5.47
CA GLY A 71 -14.33 3.44 -6.01
C GLY A 71 -14.49 2.34 -7.06
N ALA A 72 -15.56 2.46 -7.86
CA ALA A 72 -15.86 1.49 -8.91
C ALA A 72 -14.77 1.44 -10.00
N ALA A 73 -14.13 2.57 -10.30
CA ALA A 73 -13.06 2.62 -11.29
C ALA A 73 -11.81 1.87 -10.81
N GLU A 74 -11.42 2.07 -9.55
CA GLU A 74 -10.26 1.43 -8.94
C GLU A 74 -10.48 -0.07 -8.66
N LEU A 75 -11.74 -0.49 -8.48
CA LEU A 75 -12.08 -1.92 -8.31
C LEU A 75 -12.26 -2.67 -9.64
N ALA A 76 -12.38 -1.95 -10.76
CA ALA A 76 -12.49 -2.53 -12.09
C ALA A 76 -11.13 -2.73 -12.78
N SER A 77 -10.04 -2.40 -12.09
CA SER A 77 -8.66 -2.44 -12.58
C SER A 77 -8.11 -3.86 -12.76
#